data_AF-R5MBB7-F1
#
_entry.id   AF-R5MBB7-F1
#
_cell.length_a   1.000
_cell.length_b   1.000
_cell.length_c   1.000
_cell.angle_alpha   90.00
_cell.angle_beta   90.00
_cell.angle_gamma   90.00
#
_symmetry.space_group_name_H-M   'P 1'
#
loop_
_entity.id
_entity.type
_entity.pdbx_description
1 polymer ?
#
loop_
_entity_poly.entity_id
_entity_poly.type
_entity_poly.pdbx_seq_one_letter_code
_entity_poly.pdbx_strand_id
1 'polypeptide(L)' 'MNAKETLNLISKQWCDINDLRKLTGLGKNNAIKLKNEIKIDLENKGYQLPTNKLFPMNEVVSYLKININYLQKMAKEVIN' A
#
# COMPACT_ATOMS: atom_id res chain seq x y z
N MET A 1 8.20 -6.82 8.84
CA MET A 1 8.42 -5.65 7.98
C MET A 1 8.99 -4.53 8.83
N ASN A 2 10.19 -4.06 8.52
CA ASN A 2 10.78 -2.87 9.15
C ASN A 2 10.53 -1.61 8.29
N ALA A 3 10.92 -0.44 8.78
CA ALA A 3 10.68 0.83 8.09
C ALA A 3 11.33 0.90 6.70
N LYS A 4 12.56 0.40 6.56
CA LYS A 4 13.30 0.38 5.28
C LYS A 4 12.64 -0.54 4.25
N GLU A 5 12.23 -1.74 4.68
CA GLU A 5 11.47 -2.68 3.84
C GLU A 5 10.14 -2.09 3.40
N THR A 6 9.45 -1.39 4.29
CA THR A 6 8.18 -0.73 3.99
C THR A 6 8.36 0.38 2.96
N LEU A 7 9.38 1.24 3.14
CA LEU A 7 9.73 2.28 2.18
C LEU A 7 10.04 1.68 0.81
N ASN A 8 10.84 0.61 0.76
CA ASN A 8 11.16 -0.05 -0.51
C ASN A 8 9.91 -0.64 -1.19
N LEU A 9 8.97 -1.17 -0.40
CA LEU A 9 7.71 -1.72 -0.91
C LEU A 9 6.81 -0.63 -1.49
N ILE A 10 6.62 0.50 -0.80
CA ILE A 10 5.76 1.60 -1.25
C ILE A 10 6.38 2.43 -2.38
N SER A 11 7.69 2.29 -2.63
CA SER A 11 8.37 2.92 -3.77
C SER A 11 7.99 2.29 -5.12
N LYS A 12 7.34 1.12 -5.14
CA LYS A 12 6.80 0.53 -6.36
C LYS A 12 5.66 1.37 -6.92
N GLN A 13 5.51 1.42 -8.24
CA GLN A 13 4.40 2.13 -8.89
C GLN A 13 3.03 1.48 -8.60
N TRP A 14 2.98 0.15 -8.62
CA TRP A 14 1.74 -0.62 -8.51
C TRP A 14 1.74 -1.47 -7.25
N CYS A 15 0.60 -1.49 -6.56
CA CYS A 15 0.31 -2.37 -5.44
C CYS A 15 -0.52 -3.56 -5.93
N ASP A 16 -0.02 -4.77 -5.70
CA ASP A 16 -0.79 -6.00 -5.86
C ASP A 16 -1.36 -6.50 -4.51
N ILE A 17 -2.06 -7.63 -4.52
CA ILE A 17 -2.64 -8.22 -3.30
C ILE A 17 -1.59 -8.71 -2.31
N ASN A 18 -0.42 -9.15 -2.77
CA ASN A 18 0.65 -9.62 -1.89
C ASN A 18 1.33 -8.44 -1.21
N ASP A 19 1.52 -7.34 -1.93
CA ASP A 19 2.02 -6.07 -1.40
C ASP A 19 1.01 -5.50 -0.38
N LEU A 20 -0.29 -5.52 -0.68
CA LEU A 20 -1.34 -5.11 0.26
C LEU A 20 -1.31 -5.96 1.54
N ARG A 21 -1.14 -7.28 1.43
CA ARG A 21 -1.00 -8.18 2.58
C ARG A 21 0.24 -7.88 3.41
N LYS A 22 1.37 -7.57 2.76
CA LYS A 22 2.60 -7.16 3.44
C LYS A 22 2.40 -5.85 4.20
N LEU A 23 1.78 -4.85 3.58
CA LEU A 23 1.52 -3.54 4.18
C LEU A 23 0.54 -3.61 5.38
N THR A 24 -0.45 -4.49 5.31
CA THR A 24 -1.55 -4.54 6.30
C THR A 24 -1.44 -5.68 7.31
N GLY A 25 -0.58 -6.68 7.06
CA GLY A 25 -0.49 -7.90 7.86
C GLY A 25 -1.73 -8.82 7.73
N LEU A 26 -2.66 -8.52 6.82
CA LEU A 26 -3.92 -9.25 6.71
C LEU A 26 -3.76 -10.64 6.07
N GLY A 27 -4.59 -11.57 6.55
CA GLY A 27 -4.82 -12.85 5.88
C GLY A 27 -5.49 -12.67 4.52
N LYS A 28 -5.40 -13.70 3.67
CA LYS A 28 -5.85 -13.67 2.26
C LYS A 28 -7.29 -13.14 2.10
N ASN A 29 -8.24 -13.65 2.90
CA ASN A 29 -9.65 -13.29 2.75
C ASN A 29 -9.92 -11.83 3.09
N ASN A 30 -9.31 -11.31 4.15
CA ASN A 30 -9.47 -9.91 4.55
C ASN A 30 -8.77 -8.97 3.56
N ALA A 31 -7.62 -9.38 3.02
CA ALA A 31 -6.95 -8.62 1.97
C ALA A 31 -7.78 -8.52 0.68
N ILE A 32 -8.53 -9.58 0.31
CA ILE A 32 -9.46 -9.54 -0.82
C ILE A 32 -10.61 -8.55 -0.57
N LYS A 33 -11.18 -8.54 0.65
CA LYS A 33 -12.23 -7.58 1.02
C LYS A 33 -11.73 -6.13 0.93
N LEU A 34 -10.61 -5.83 1.58
CA LEU A 34 -9.97 -4.52 1.56
C LEU A 34 -9.60 -4.09 0.13
N LYS A 35 -9.12 -5.01 -0.69
CA LYS A 35 -8.83 -4.76 -2.10
C LYS A 35 -10.08 -4.26 -2.85
N ASN A 36 -11.24 -4.88 -2.62
CA ASN A 36 -12.48 -4.49 -3.27
C ASN A 36 -12.96 -3.12 -2.77
N GLU A 37 -12.78 -2.82 -1.48
CA GLU A 37 -13.08 -1.50 -0.92
C GLU A 37 -12.23 -0.40 -1.56
N ILE A 38 -10.90 -0.61 -1.65
CA ILE A 38 -9.98 0.32 -2.32
C ILE A 38 -10.35 0.49 -3.79
N LYS A 39 -10.73 -0.61 -4.47
CA LYS A 39 -11.18 -0.55 -5.86
C LYS A 39 -12.38 0.38 -6.02
N ILE A 40 -13.41 0.21 -5.19
CA ILE A 40 -14.62 1.04 -5.23
C ILE A 40 -14.29 2.51 -4.93
N ASP A 41 -13.43 2.78 -3.94
CA ASP A 41 -12.96 4.14 -3.63
C ASP A 41 -12.28 4.81 -4.84
N LEU A 42 -11.41 4.07 -5.54
CA LEU A 42 -10.71 4.57 -6.72
C LEU A 42 -11.65 4.80 -7.91
N GLU A 43 -12.57 3.88 -8.16
CA GLU A 43 -13.59 4.04 -9.21
C GLU A 43 -14.49 5.25 -8.93
N ASN A 44 -14.87 5.48 -7.67
CA ASN A 44 -15.64 6.66 -7.25
C ASN A 44 -14.86 7.98 -7.41
N LYS A 45 -13.53 7.94 -7.28
CA LYS A 45 -12.63 9.06 -7.59
C LYS A 45 -12.42 9.29 -9.09
N GLY A 46 -12.95 8.41 -9.95
CA GLY A 46 -12.82 8.50 -11.41
C GLY A 46 -11.56 7.86 -11.98
N TYR A 47 -10.85 7.03 -11.21
CA TYR A 47 -9.68 6.31 -11.73
C TYR A 47 -10.08 5.25 -12.76
N GLN A 48 -9.36 5.20 -13.88
CA GLN A 48 -9.41 4.09 -14.82
C GLN A 48 -8.27 3.12 -14.51
N LEU A 49 -8.59 2.01 -13.87
CA LEU A 49 -7.59 1.01 -13.49
C LEU A 49 -7.19 0.16 -14.70
N PRO A 50 -5.88 -0.07 -14.94
CA PRO A 50 -5.42 -0.87 -16.06
C PRO A 50 -5.85 -2.34 -15.93
N THR A 51 -5.96 -2.84 -14.69
CA THR A 51 -6.46 -4.18 -14.39
C THR A 51 -7.17 -4.22 -13.04
N ASN A 52 -8.01 -5.22 -12.83
CA ASN A 52 -8.65 -5.50 -11.53
C ASN A 52 -7.67 -5.99 -10.43
N LYS A 53 -6.36 -6.04 -10.70
CA LYS A 53 -5.36 -6.64 -9.79
C LYS A 53 -4.33 -5.65 -9.27
N LEU A 54 -4.13 -4.52 -9.95
CA LEU A 54 -3.08 -3.55 -9.66
C LEU A 54 -3.71 -2.20 -9.34
N PHE A 55 -3.25 -1.59 -8.26
CA PHE A 55 -3.70 -0.29 -7.80
C PHE A 55 -2.52 0.68 -7.72
N PRO A 56 -2.71 1.98 -7.97
CA PRO A 56 -1.66 2.97 -7.78
C PRO A 56 -1.19 2.95 -6.31
N MET A 57 0.11 2.72 -6.08
CA MET A 57 0.64 2.57 -4.73
C MET A 57 0.47 3.84 -3.89
N ASN A 58 0.62 5.02 -4.50
CA ASN A 58 0.40 6.31 -3.84
C ASN A 58 -1.03 6.40 -3.23
N GLU A 59 -2.05 5.96 -3.96
CA GLU A 59 -3.43 5.95 -3.47
C GLU A 59 -3.63 4.94 -2.35
N VAL A 60 -3.02 3.76 -2.46
CA VAL A 60 -3.07 2.74 -1.39
C VAL A 60 -2.40 3.25 -0.11
N VAL A 61 -1.25 3.90 -0.22
CA VAL A 61 -0.54 4.53 0.90
C VAL A 61 -1.39 5.60 1.55
N SER A 62 -2.06 6.43 0.76
CA SER A 62 -2.99 7.45 1.23
C SER A 62 -4.20 6.84 1.94
N TYR A 63 -4.82 5.80 1.35
CA TYR A 63 -5.97 5.10 1.91
C TYR A 63 -5.63 4.46 3.27
N LEU A 64 -4.48 3.80 3.36
CA LEU A 64 -3.98 3.17 4.58
C LEU A 64 -3.41 4.17 5.59
N LYS A 65 -3.37 5.46 5.25
CA LYS A 65 -2.84 6.55 6.10
C LYS A 65 -1.41 6.28 6.57
N ILE A 66 -0.58 5.70 5.70
CA ILE A 66 0.82 5.39 6.02
C ILE A 66 1.62 6.70 6.06
N ASN A 67 2.24 6.98 7.20
CA ASN A 67 3.06 8.19 7.37
C ASN A 67 4.48 7.96 6.82
N ILE A 68 4.73 8.41 5.59
CA ILE A 68 6.03 8.27 4.92
C ILE A 68 7.14 9.00 5.69
N ASN A 69 6.87 10.19 6.23
CA ASN A 69 7.87 10.98 6.98
C ASN A 69 8.34 10.24 8.23
N TYR A 70 7.40 9.59 8.94
CA TYR A 70 7.72 8.74 10.08
C TYR A 70 8.59 7.56 9.65
N LEU A 71 8.21 6.85 8.58
CA LEU A 71 9.00 5.73 8.08
C LEU A 71 10.41 6.14 7.65
N GLN A 72 10.57 7.30 7.01
CA GLN A 72 11.87 7.85 6.65
C GLN A 72 12.73 8.17 7.86
N LYS A 73 12.15 8.75 8.92
CA LYS A 73 12.85 9.01 10.18
C LYS A 73 13.37 7.71 10.80
N MET A 74 12.48 6.72 10.92
CA MET A 74 12.83 5.40 11.49
C MET A 74 13.87 4.67 10.65
N ALA A 75 13.80 4.75 9.32
CA ALA A 75 14.78 4.10 8.45
C ALA A 75 16.18 4.73 8.52
N LYS A 76 16.28 6.03 8.84
CA LYS A 76 17.56 6.73 9.05
C LYS A 76 18.15 6.43 10.43
N GLU A 77 17.32 6.35 11.47
CA GLU A 77 17.75 6.01 12.83
C GLU A 77 18.34 4.59 12.93
N VAL A 78 17.94 3.67 12.04
CA VAL A 78 18.50 2.31 11.94
C VAL A 78 19.96 2.27 11.41
N ILE A 79 20.52 3.40 10.95
CA ILE A 79 21.89 3.49 10.43
C ILE A 79 22.90 4.00 11.51
N ASN A 80 22.45 4.26 12.75
CA ASN A 80 23.33 4.65 13.86
C ASN A 80 23.62 3.48 14.81
#